data_AF-H5ZW21-F1
#
_entry.id   AF-H5ZW21-F1
#
_cell.length_a   1.000
_cell.length_b   1.000
_cell.length_c   1.000
_cell.angle_alpha   90.00
_cell.angle_beta   90.00
_cell.angle_gamma   90.00
#
_symmetry.space_group_name_H-M   'P 1'
#
loop_
_entity.id
_entity.type
_entity.pdbx_description
1 polymer ?
#
loop_
_entity_poly.entity_id
_entity_poly.type
_entity_poly.pdbx_seq_one_letter_code
_entity_poly.pdbx_strand_id
1 'polypeptide(L)'
;MGFGDLKSSSGLKVLNDFLLDRSYIEGFVPSQADVAVFDVLSTPPPADLCHALRWYNHIKSYHNQKSSLPGVKKPLGQYGPPGVADTTSSAPAASKDDEDDDDIDLFWVSDEGWGRFVRSFRSY
;
A
#
# COMPACT_ATOMS: atom_id res chain seq x y z
N MET A 1 4.69 18.42 -4.88
CA MET A 1 4.90 17.22 -4.05
C MET A 1 4.22 16.09 -4.79
N GLY A 2 4.68 14.86 -4.65
CA GLY A 2 4.12 13.76 -5.43
C GLY A 2 5.07 12.59 -5.51
N PHE A 3 4.55 11.46 -5.96
CA PHE A 3 5.38 10.30 -6.31
C PHE A 3 5.67 10.24 -7.83
N GLY A 4 5.12 11.18 -8.62
CA GLY A 4 5.17 11.12 -10.08
C GLY A 4 4.26 10.02 -10.62
N ASP A 5 4.65 9.39 -11.73
CA ASP A 5 3.93 8.25 -12.30
C ASP A 5 4.26 6.97 -11.52
N LEU A 6 3.35 6.57 -10.63
CA LEU A 6 3.45 5.36 -9.81
C LEU A 6 3.38 4.05 -10.63
N LYS A 7 2.97 4.11 -11.90
CA LYS A 7 3.02 2.95 -12.80
C LYS A 7 4.38 2.80 -13.47
N SER A 8 5.23 3.82 -13.38
CA SER A 8 6.60 3.79 -13.90
C SER A 8 7.60 3.33 -12.83
N SER A 9 8.70 2.73 -13.27
CA SER A 9 9.83 2.38 -12.39
C SER A 9 10.39 3.60 -11.64
N SER A 10 10.33 4.79 -12.24
CA SER A 10 10.81 6.03 -11.65
C SER A 10 9.94 6.44 -10.45
N GLY A 11 8.61 6.44 -10.60
CA GLY A 11 7.70 6.79 -9.50
C GLY A 11 7.69 5.74 -8.39
N LEU A 12 7.78 4.45 -8.75
CA LEU A 12 7.94 3.37 -7.78
C LEU A 12 9.22 3.51 -6.95
N LYS A 13 10.33 3.95 -7.56
CA LYS A 13 11.57 4.23 -6.83
C LYS A 13 11.39 5.37 -5.84
N VAL A 14 10.76 6.46 -6.25
CA VAL A 14 10.47 7.61 -5.36
C VAL A 14 9.59 7.18 -4.19
N LEU A 15 8.56 6.37 -4.44
CA LEU A 15 7.71 5.82 -3.38
C LEU A 15 8.51 4.91 -2.42
N ASN A 16 9.34 4.03 -2.95
CA ASN A 16 10.20 3.17 -2.15
C ASN A 16 11.13 3.99 -1.25
N ASP A 17 11.76 5.04 -1.81
CA ASP A 17 12.66 5.92 -1.06
C ASP A 17 11.90 6.71 0.02
N PHE A 18 10.65 7.09 -0.24
CA PHE A 18 9.80 7.76 0.74
C PHE A 18 9.33 6.83 1.88
N LEU A 19 9.20 5.53 1.61
CA LEU A 19 8.83 4.49 2.57
C LEU A 19 10.05 3.85 3.27
N LEU A 20 11.26 4.39 3.05
CA LEU A 20 12.47 3.98 3.77
C LEU A 20 12.33 4.27 5.27
N ASP A 21 11.93 5.50 5.60
CA ASP A 21 11.76 6.03 6.96
C ASP A 21 10.30 6.05 7.41
N ARG A 22 9.36 5.63 6.53
CA ARG A 22 7.92 5.67 6.79
C ARG A 22 7.26 4.31 6.59
N SER A 23 6.28 4.03 7.44
CA SER A 23 5.43 2.84 7.32
C SER A 23 4.13 3.10 6.58
N TYR A 24 3.75 4.37 6.41
CA TYR A 24 2.49 4.83 5.82
C TYR A 24 2.72 6.11 5.00
N ILE A 25 1.79 6.44 4.12
CA ILE A 25 1.86 7.65 3.28
C ILE A 25 1.69 8.92 4.13
N GLU A 26 0.82 8.88 5.15
CA GLU A 26 0.56 9.99 6.07
C GLU A 26 0.49 9.47 7.52
N GLY A 27 1.21 10.11 8.43
CA GLY A 27 1.19 9.76 9.87
C GLY A 27 1.82 8.41 10.20
N PHE A 28 1.27 7.75 11.22
CA PHE A 28 1.79 6.49 11.79
C PHE A 28 0.74 5.35 11.79
N VAL A 29 -0.40 5.57 11.14
CA VAL A 29 -1.53 4.64 11.08
C VAL A 29 -2.03 4.54 9.64
N PRO A 30 -2.62 3.40 9.24
CA PRO A 30 -3.19 3.27 7.90
C PRO A 30 -4.31 4.29 7.71
N SER A 31 -4.28 4.99 6.59
CA SER A 31 -5.19 6.10 6.33
C SER A 31 -5.71 6.08 4.89
N GLN A 32 -6.69 6.94 4.60
CA GLN A 32 -7.17 7.15 3.22
C GLN A 32 -6.05 7.54 2.24
N ALA A 33 -4.95 8.12 2.71
CA ALA A 33 -3.79 8.41 1.87
C ALA A 33 -3.16 7.13 1.32
N ASP A 34 -3.00 6.11 2.17
CA ASP A 34 -2.45 4.83 1.76
C ASP A 34 -3.34 4.14 0.71
N VAL A 35 -4.66 4.21 0.92
CA VAL A 35 -5.64 3.68 -0.03
C VAL A 35 -5.55 4.38 -1.38
N ALA A 36 -5.40 5.70 -1.41
CA ALA A 36 -5.28 6.46 -2.66
C ALA A 36 -4.03 6.07 -3.46
N VAL A 37 -2.89 5.90 -2.79
CA VAL A 37 -1.64 5.44 -3.42
C VAL A 37 -1.76 3.98 -3.87
N PHE A 38 -2.40 3.14 -3.06
CA PHE A 38 -2.62 1.72 -3.35
C PHE A 38 -3.56 1.51 -4.55
N ASP A 39 -4.67 2.25 -4.63
CA ASP A 39 -5.62 2.17 -5.74
C ASP A 39 -4.94 2.51 -7.09
N VAL A 40 -3.95 3.42 -7.10
CA VAL A 40 -3.15 3.72 -8.30
C VAL A 40 -2.13 2.63 -8.62
N LEU A 41 -1.55 2.03 -7.58
CA LEU A 41 -0.69 0.86 -7.67
C LEU A 41 -1.54 -0.40 -7.78
N SER A 42 -2.24 -0.57 -8.89
CA SER A 42 -3.04 -1.80 -9.12
C SER A 42 -2.19 -3.08 -9.14
N THR A 43 -0.87 -2.96 -9.30
CA THR A 43 0.08 -4.07 -9.38
C THR A 43 1.11 -4.05 -8.25
N PRO A 44 1.52 -5.22 -7.73
CA PRO A 44 2.59 -5.30 -6.73
C PRO A 44 3.89 -4.71 -7.27
N PRO A 45 4.61 -3.90 -6.48
CA PRO A 45 5.96 -3.45 -6.83
C PRO A 45 6.93 -4.64 -6.97
N PRO A 46 7.99 -4.51 -7.79
CA PRO A 46 9.03 -5.52 -7.88
C PRO A 46 9.74 -5.73 -6.53
N ALA A 47 10.22 -6.94 -6.28
CA ALA A 47 10.87 -7.33 -5.03
C ALA A 47 12.15 -6.54 -4.72
N ASP A 48 12.75 -5.91 -5.73
CA ASP A 48 13.88 -4.99 -5.57
C ASP A 48 13.50 -3.74 -4.76
N LEU A 49 12.21 -3.38 -4.73
CA LEU A 49 11.65 -2.28 -3.96
C LEU A 49 11.04 -2.80 -2.65
N CYS A 50 11.90 -3.33 -1.77
CA CYS A 50 11.51 -3.99 -0.53
C CYS A 50 10.56 -3.14 0.34
N HIS A 51 10.75 -1.82 0.40
CA HIS A 51 9.96 -0.94 1.25
C HIS A 51 8.56 -0.70 0.66
N ALA A 52 8.50 -0.45 -0.65
CA ALA A 52 7.23 -0.32 -1.36
C ALA A 52 6.45 -1.64 -1.35
N LEU A 53 7.11 -2.79 -1.55
CA LEU A 53 6.48 -4.11 -1.51
C LEU A 53 5.96 -4.46 -0.11
N ARG A 54 6.74 -4.20 0.95
CA ARG A 54 6.32 -4.36 2.35
C ARG A 54 5.05 -3.58 2.63
N TRP A 55 5.04 -2.29 2.28
CA TRP A 55 3.88 -1.41 2.45
C TRP A 55 2.70 -1.88 1.60
N TYR A 56 2.91 -2.25 0.34
CA TYR A 56 1.86 -2.74 -0.55
C TYR A 56 1.15 -3.97 0.03
N ASN A 57 1.91 -4.96 0.50
CA ASN A 57 1.34 -6.15 1.12
C ASN A 57 0.61 -5.82 2.43
N HIS A 58 1.12 -4.86 3.19
CA HIS A 58 0.47 -4.38 4.41
C HIS A 58 -0.89 -3.76 4.09
N ILE A 59 -0.93 -2.74 3.22
CA ILE A 59 -2.17 -2.05 2.83
C ILE A 59 -3.15 -2.97 2.12
N LYS A 60 -2.67 -3.95 1.35
CA LYS A 60 -3.51 -4.97 0.73
C LYS A 60 -4.34 -5.74 1.76
N SER A 61 -3.82 -6.00 2.95
CA SER A 61 -4.60 -6.64 4.02
C SER A 61 -5.72 -5.74 4.57
N TYR A 62 -5.52 -4.41 4.52
CA TYR A 62 -6.54 -3.41 4.87
C TYR A 62 -7.50 -3.07 3.72
N HIS A 63 -7.33 -3.65 2.52
CA HIS A 63 -8.17 -3.32 1.36
C HIS A 63 -9.66 -3.56 1.64
N ASN A 64 -10.01 -4.60 2.39
CA ASN A 64 -11.40 -4.92 2.72
C ASN A 64 -12.04 -3.90 3.67
N GLN A 65 -11.22 -3.26 4.52
CA GLN A 65 -11.65 -2.24 5.48
C GLN A 65 -11.19 -0.83 5.08
N LYS A 66 -10.89 -0.62 3.78
CA LYS A 66 -10.36 0.66 3.27
C LYS A 66 -11.33 1.82 3.45
N SER A 67 -12.63 1.55 3.53
CA SER A 67 -13.67 2.55 3.81
C SER A 67 -13.68 2.99 5.28
N SER A 68 -13.24 2.13 6.20
CA SER A 68 -13.20 2.38 7.64
C SER A 68 -11.90 3.07 8.10
N LEU A 69 -10.93 3.23 7.20
CA LEU A 69 -9.67 3.89 7.53
C LEU A 69 -9.86 5.39 7.73
N PRO A 70 -9.22 5.98 8.76
CA PRO A 70 -9.32 7.40 9.03
C PRO A 70 -8.62 8.24 7.95
N GLY A 71 -9.04 9.50 7.84
CA GLY A 71 -8.45 10.47 6.92
C GLY A 71 -9.32 10.76 5.71
N VAL A 72 -8.81 11.62 4.82
CA VAL A 72 -9.49 12.04 3.58
C VAL A 72 -8.58 11.71 2.41
N LYS A 73 -9.11 11.10 1.35
CA LYS A 73 -8.38 10.88 0.11
C LYS A 73 -8.07 12.24 -0.53
N LYS A 74 -6.80 12.62 -0.54
CA LYS A 74 -6.28 13.81 -1.23
C LYS A 74 -5.70 13.39 -2.58
N PRO A 75 -5.54 14.32 -3.54
CA PRO A 75 -4.82 14.02 -4.78
C PRO A 75 -3.38 13.57 -4.48
N LEU A 76 -2.88 12.66 -5.30
CA LEU A 76 -1.53 12.08 -5.18
C LEU A 76 -0.42 13.13 -5.12
N GLY A 77 -0.58 14.28 -5.80
CA GLY A 77 0.33 15.41 -5.72
C GLY A 77 0.36 16.19 -4.40
N GLN A 78 -0.46 15.79 -3.42
CA GLN A 78 -0.34 16.25 -2.05
C GLN A 78 0.32 15.22 -1.13
N TYR A 79 0.61 14.03 -1.64
CA TYR A 79 1.34 12.99 -0.93
C TYR A 79 2.78 12.86 -1.43
N GLY A 80 3.67 12.44 -0.55
CA GLY A 80 5.07 12.20 -0.89
C GLY A 80 5.99 13.42 -0.72
N PRO A 81 7.24 13.31 -1.20
CA PRO A 81 8.29 14.27 -0.86
C PRO A 81 8.10 15.66 -1.51
N PRO A 82 8.55 16.74 -0.83
CA PRO A 82 8.62 18.07 -1.40
C PRO A 82 9.60 18.10 -2.60
N GLY A 83 9.14 18.61 -3.74
CA GLY A 83 9.98 18.83 -4.93
C GLY A 83 9.76 17.86 -6.10
N VAL A 84 9.04 16.75 -5.91
CA VAL A 84 8.57 15.92 -7.03
C VAL A 84 7.23 16.46 -7.54
N ALA A 85 7.12 16.66 -8.84
CA ALA A 85 5.87 17.08 -9.50
C ALA A 85 4.98 15.86 -9.72
N ASP A 86 3.69 16.00 -9.40
CA ASP A 86 2.70 14.97 -9.68
C ASP A 86 2.33 14.99 -11.16
N THR A 87 2.60 13.88 -11.84
CA THR A 87 2.20 13.66 -13.24
C THR A 87 0.99 12.74 -13.33
N THR A 88 0.48 12.23 -12.20
CA THR A 88 -0.63 11.29 -12.15
C THR A 88 -1.96 12.04 -12.04
N SER A 89 -2.43 12.58 -13.17
CA SER A 89 -3.82 13.03 -13.28
C SER A 89 -4.74 11.81 -13.40
N SER A 90 -5.43 11.43 -12.32
CA SER A 90 -6.57 10.51 -12.37
C SER A 90 -7.58 10.87 -11.27
N ALA A 91 -8.83 11.07 -11.69
CA ALA A 91 -9.97 11.65 -10.95
C ALA A 91 -10.48 10.80 -9.75
N PRO A 92 -11.27 11.37 -8.82
CA PRO A 92 -11.67 10.70 -7.59
C PRO A 92 -12.85 9.74 -7.80
N ALA A 93 -12.83 8.56 -7.17
CA ALA A 93 -13.97 7.66 -7.08
C ALA A 93 -14.43 7.53 -5.61
N ALA A 94 -15.70 7.86 -5.40
CA ALA A 94 -16.39 8.03 -4.12
C ALA A 94 -16.77 6.70 -3.42
N SER A 95 -17.02 6.86 -2.12
CA SER A 95 -17.48 5.94 -1.06
C SER A 95 -18.75 5.11 -1.35
N LYS A 96 -18.91 3.97 -0.65
CA LYS A 96 -20.18 3.48 -0.03
C LYS A 96 -19.97 2.27 0.91
N ASP A 97 -20.29 2.51 2.17
CA ASP A 97 -21.07 1.81 3.23
C ASP A 97 -21.48 0.31 3.22
N ASP A 98 -21.77 -0.13 4.46
CA ASP A 98 -22.57 -1.27 5.01
C ASP A 98 -21.91 -2.62 5.38
N GLU A 99 -21.75 -2.78 6.71
CA GLU A 99 -22.30 -3.82 7.62
C GLU A 99 -22.44 -5.29 7.13
N ASP A 100 -21.77 -6.25 7.80
CA ASP A 100 -22.46 -7.22 8.67
C ASP A 100 -21.50 -8.01 9.56
N ASP A 101 -22.04 -8.36 10.72
CA ASP A 101 -21.49 -9.09 11.86
C ASP A 101 -21.50 -10.61 11.59
N ASP A 102 -20.51 -11.35 12.11
CA ASP A 102 -20.56 -12.81 12.36
C ASP A 102 -19.28 -13.21 13.12
N ASP A 103 -19.26 -12.83 14.40
CA ASP A 103 -19.05 -13.71 15.55
C ASP A 103 -18.25 -15.03 15.38
N ILE A 104 -17.29 -15.20 16.32
CA ILE A 104 -16.98 -16.47 17.03
C ILE A 104 -16.20 -17.54 16.21
N ASP A 105 -15.07 -18.11 16.62
CA ASP A 105 -14.32 -18.16 17.88
C ASP A 105 -12.85 -18.52 17.52
N LEU A 106 -11.87 -17.79 18.05
CA LEU A 106 -11.18 -18.15 19.29
C LEU A 106 -10.33 -19.44 19.18
N PHE A 107 -9.03 -19.22 18.92
CA PHE A 107 -7.95 -19.96 19.58
C PHE A 107 -7.88 -21.49 19.36
N TRP A 108 -7.14 -21.87 18.33
CA TRP A 108 -6.14 -22.93 18.38
C TRP A 108 -4.89 -22.36 17.67
N VAL A 109 -3.99 -21.63 18.33
CA VAL A 109 -2.89 -22.12 19.17
C VAL A 109 -2.24 -23.41 18.68
N SER A 110 -0.91 -23.35 18.60
CA SER A 110 0.05 -24.41 18.25
C SER A 110 0.05 -24.77 16.77
N ASP A 111 1.15 -24.73 16.03
CA ASP A 111 2.53 -24.96 16.40
C ASP A 111 3.38 -24.85 15.12
N GLU A 112 4.63 -24.40 15.24
CA GLU A 112 5.74 -24.62 14.30
C GLU A 112 5.62 -24.24 12.80
N GLY A 113 6.48 -23.32 12.36
CA GLY A 113 6.66 -23.07 10.92
C GLY A 113 7.68 -22.01 10.50
N TRP A 114 8.72 -21.76 11.30
CA TRP A 114 9.90 -21.06 10.77
C TRP A 114 10.51 -21.88 9.64
N GLY A 115 10.63 -21.28 8.45
CA GLY A 115 11.56 -21.73 7.42
C GLY A 115 10.93 -22.13 6.09
N ARG A 116 11.05 -21.24 5.11
CA ARG A 116 11.88 -21.48 3.91
C ARG A 116 11.87 -20.24 3.03
N PHE A 117 12.83 -19.36 3.31
CA PHE A 117 13.59 -18.77 2.22
C PHE A 117 14.29 -19.93 1.47
N VAL A 118 14.19 -19.94 0.14
CA VAL A 118 15.25 -20.25 -0.84
C VAL A 118 14.61 -20.78 -2.13
N ARG A 119 14.77 -19.96 -3.18
CA ARG A 119 14.97 -20.27 -4.60
C ARG A 119 14.21 -21.48 -5.18
N SER A 120 13.40 -21.20 -6.20
CA SER A 120 13.59 -21.92 -7.46
C SER A 120 13.32 -21.01 -8.65
N PHE A 121 14.40 -20.45 -9.17
CA PHE A 121 14.53 -20.03 -10.54
C PHE A 121 14.90 -21.27 -11.36
N ARG A 122 14.00 -21.79 -12.20
CA ARG A 122 14.32 -22.24 -13.57
C ARG A 122 13.06 -22.73 -14.29
N SER A 123 12.84 -22.16 -15.46
CA SER A 123 12.15 -22.76 -16.60
C SER A 123 12.74 -24.14 -16.94
N TYR A 124 11.89 -25.14 -17.19
CA TYR A 124 11.79 -25.98 -18.39
C TYR A 124 10.86 -27.16 -18.11
#